data_AF-A0A6B3FEY2-F1
#
_entry.id   AF-A0A6B3FEY2-F1
#
_cell.length_a   1.000
_cell.length_b   1.000
_cell.length_c   1.000
_cell.angle_alpha   90.00
_cell.angle_beta   90.00
_cell.angle_gamma   90.00
#
_symmetry.space_group_name_H-M   'P 1'
#
loop_
_entity.id
_entity.type
_entity.pdbx_description
1 polymer ?
#
loop_
_entity_poly.entity_id
_entity_poly.type
_entity_poly.pdbx_seq_one_letter_code
_entity_poly.pdbx_strand_id
1 'polypeptide(L)'
;VALQGKQAPGSTLKIMTAALLLEKGLATANGAAECPKDVMYQGTSFHNLENFDLPDGSTFTQSFARSCNTAFIKLIDDTKDDAALPKIARDVFGIGLDWKTGVVTTDGSVPEETGGVAAAQYIGQ
;
A
#
# COMPACT_ATOMS: atom_id res chain seq x y z
N VAL A 1 1.69 -21.30 -12.63
CA VAL A 1 2.68 -21.39 -11.53
C VAL A 1 2.16 -20.61 -10.33
N ALA A 2 1.98 -21.26 -9.17
CA ALA A 2 1.43 -20.61 -7.97
C ALA A 2 2.53 -20.22 -6.96
N LEU A 3 3.52 -21.08 -6.74
CA LEU A 3 4.53 -20.91 -5.68
C LEU A 3 5.88 -20.35 -6.16
N GLN A 4 6.13 -20.35 -7.46
CA GLN A 4 7.41 -19.92 -8.04
C GLN A 4 7.30 -18.68 -8.93
N GLY A 5 6.06 -18.22 -9.21
CA GLY A 5 5.83 -17.03 -10.03
C GLY A 5 6.21 -15.76 -9.27
N LYS A 6 6.68 -14.75 -10.00
CA LYS A 6 6.87 -13.37 -9.50
C LYS A 6 5.94 -12.46 -10.26
N GLN A 7 5.16 -11.67 -9.52
CA GLN A 7 4.23 -10.69 -10.08
C GLN A 7 4.09 -9.54 -9.09
N ALA A 8 4.02 -8.31 -9.60
CA ALA A 8 3.68 -7.17 -8.77
C ALA A 8 2.27 -7.37 -8.17
N PRO A 9 2.09 -7.19 -6.85
CA PRO A 9 0.83 -7.51 -6.17
C PRO A 9 -0.32 -6.56 -6.55
N GLY A 10 -0.02 -5.37 -7.07
CA GLY A 10 -1.01 -4.33 -7.28
C GLY A 10 -1.77 -4.01 -6.01
N SER A 11 -3.06 -3.68 -6.15
CA SER A 11 -3.90 -3.27 -5.02
C SER A 11 -4.04 -4.30 -3.90
N THR A 12 -3.69 -5.57 -4.12
CA THR A 12 -3.68 -6.57 -3.02
C THR A 12 -2.68 -6.21 -1.92
N LEU A 13 -1.58 -5.51 -2.24
CA LEU A 13 -0.62 -5.03 -1.25
C LEU A 13 -1.19 -3.98 -0.30
N LYS A 14 -2.24 -3.26 -0.69
CA LYS A 14 -2.86 -2.21 0.15
C LYS A 14 -3.35 -2.73 1.50
N ILE A 15 -3.51 -4.04 1.67
CA ILE A 15 -3.78 -4.61 3.00
C ILE A 15 -2.64 -4.34 3.99
N MET A 16 -1.37 -4.42 3.54
CA MET A 16 -0.20 -4.14 4.36
C MET A 16 -0.09 -2.64 4.64
N THR A 17 -0.30 -1.80 3.63
CA THR A 17 -0.32 -0.34 3.81
C THR A 17 -1.46 0.10 4.74
N ALA A 18 -2.65 -0.49 4.62
CA ALA A 18 -3.77 -0.20 5.51
C ALA A 18 -3.44 -0.57 6.96
N ALA A 19 -2.87 -1.76 7.19
CA ALA A 19 -2.42 -2.18 8.51
C ALA A 19 -1.40 -1.19 9.10
N LEU A 20 -0.42 -0.75 8.30
CA LEU A 20 0.58 0.22 8.72
C LEU A 20 -0.02 1.55 9.15
N LEU A 21 -0.92 2.10 8.33
CA LEU A 21 -1.57 3.38 8.61
C LEU A 21 -2.44 3.31 9.86
N LEU A 22 -3.13 2.19 10.08
CA LEU A 22 -3.92 1.95 11.29
C LEU A 22 -3.02 1.80 12.53
N GLU A 23 -1.93 1.04 12.44
CA GLU A 23 -1.00 0.81 13.55
C GLU A 23 -0.29 2.10 13.99
N LYS A 24 0.10 2.95 13.03
CA LYS A 24 0.67 4.28 13.31
C LYS A 24 -0.38 5.31 13.75
N GLY A 25 -1.67 4.98 13.75
CA GLY A 25 -2.75 5.91 14.07
C GLY A 25 -2.95 7.04 13.04
N LEU A 26 -2.42 6.87 11.84
CA LEU A 26 -2.55 7.82 10.71
C LEU A 26 -3.90 7.70 10.00
N ALA A 27 -4.57 6.56 10.20
CA ALA A 27 -5.94 6.34 9.76
C ALA A 27 -6.73 5.63 10.86
N THR A 28 -8.05 5.72 10.78
CA THR A 28 -8.97 4.82 11.49
C THR A 28 -9.97 4.29 10.47
N ALA A 29 -10.52 3.10 10.70
CA ALA A 29 -11.46 2.48 9.76
C ALA A 29 -12.63 3.42 9.36
N ASN A 30 -13.18 4.13 10.34
CA ASN A 30 -14.31 5.05 10.16
C ASN A 30 -13.89 6.52 10.00
N GLY A 31 -12.58 6.81 10.08
CA GLY A 31 -12.06 8.15 9.86
C GLY A 31 -12.19 8.56 8.40
N ALA A 32 -12.36 9.86 8.15
CA ALA A 32 -12.40 10.40 6.81
C ALA A 32 -11.06 10.17 6.09
N ALA A 33 -11.12 9.79 4.81
CA ALA A 33 -9.96 9.63 3.94
C ALA A 33 -10.31 10.19 2.55
N GLU A 34 -9.61 11.25 2.16
CA GLU A 34 -9.83 11.89 0.87
C GLU A 34 -9.40 10.96 -0.28
N CYS A 35 -10.27 10.80 -1.26
CA CYS A 35 -10.02 9.99 -2.46
C CYS A 35 -10.27 10.81 -3.73
N PRO A 36 -9.44 11.83 -4.02
CA PRO A 36 -9.54 12.57 -5.27
C PRO A 36 -9.13 11.70 -6.46
N LYS A 37 -9.43 12.14 -7.68
CA LYS A 37 -9.13 11.38 -8.92
C LYS A 37 -7.64 11.12 -9.12
N ASP A 38 -6.83 12.12 -8.79
CA ASP A 38 -5.38 12.10 -8.90
C ASP A 38 -4.72 12.83 -7.73
N VAL A 39 -3.44 12.52 -7.50
CA VAL A 39 -2.56 13.20 -6.54
C VAL A 39 -1.15 13.31 -7.12
N MET A 40 -0.42 14.34 -6.70
CA MET A 40 1.00 14.49 -6.97
C MET A 40 1.80 14.10 -5.72
N TYR A 41 2.77 13.22 -5.87
CA TYR A 41 3.70 12.86 -4.80
C TYR A 41 5.14 12.97 -5.32
N GLN A 42 5.92 13.88 -4.74
CA GLN A 42 7.33 14.11 -5.08
C GLN A 42 7.61 14.15 -6.61
N GLY A 43 6.78 14.90 -7.35
CA GLY A 43 6.92 15.06 -8.81
C GLY A 43 6.35 13.94 -9.68
N THR A 44 5.74 12.91 -9.07
CA THR A 44 5.05 11.83 -9.78
C THR A 44 3.55 11.95 -9.58
N SER A 45 2.77 11.88 -10.66
CA SER A 45 1.31 11.88 -10.60
C SER A 45 0.75 10.45 -10.54
N PHE A 46 -0.19 10.24 -9.64
CA PHE A 46 -0.91 8.98 -9.45
C PHE A 46 -2.40 9.21 -9.59
N HIS A 47 -3.11 8.23 -10.14
CA HIS A 47 -4.55 8.31 -10.35
C HIS A 47 -5.25 7.02 -9.92
N ASN A 48 -6.55 7.15 -9.67
CA ASN A 48 -7.43 6.00 -9.43
C ASN A 48 -7.77 5.30 -10.75
N LEU A 49 -8.17 4.03 -10.67
CA LEU A 49 -8.67 3.30 -11.83
C LEU A 49 -9.81 4.10 -12.49
N GLU A 50 -9.75 4.30 -13.80
CA GLU A 50 -10.74 5.11 -14.55
C GLU A 50 -10.95 6.54 -14.00
N ASN A 51 -9.99 7.08 -13.23
CA ASN A 51 -10.06 8.40 -12.60
C ASN A 51 -11.30 8.61 -11.73
N PHE A 52 -11.78 7.57 -11.02
CA PHE A 52 -12.86 7.76 -10.05
C PHE A 52 -12.41 8.59 -8.85
N ASP A 53 -13.37 9.23 -8.20
CA ASP A 53 -13.24 9.86 -6.88
C ASP A 53 -14.32 9.32 -5.93
N LEU A 54 -14.14 9.54 -4.63
CA LEU A 54 -15.18 9.31 -3.63
C LEU A 54 -15.65 10.65 -3.04
N PRO A 55 -16.92 10.76 -2.61
CA PRO A 55 -17.42 11.97 -1.98
C PRO A 55 -16.62 12.37 -0.74
N ASP A 56 -16.58 13.67 -0.46
CA ASP A 56 -15.98 14.19 0.77
C ASP A 56 -16.61 13.55 2.02
N GLY A 57 -15.76 13.24 3.00
CA GLY A 57 -16.17 12.54 4.21
C GLY A 57 -16.28 11.02 4.05
N SER A 58 -15.96 10.46 2.87
CA SER A 58 -15.81 9.01 2.73
C SER A 58 -14.79 8.43 3.71
N THR A 59 -15.09 7.25 4.24
CA THR A 59 -14.25 6.62 5.27
C THR A 59 -13.04 5.92 4.67
N PHE A 60 -12.03 5.67 5.50
CA PHE A 60 -10.89 4.84 5.10
C PHE A 60 -11.32 3.42 4.68
N THR A 61 -12.31 2.83 5.35
CA THR A 61 -12.92 1.55 4.91
C THR A 61 -13.52 1.65 3.51
N GLN A 62 -14.24 2.73 3.17
CA GLN A 62 -14.77 2.92 1.82
C GLN A 62 -13.65 3.08 0.79
N SER A 63 -12.61 3.83 1.11
CA SER A 63 -11.42 4.00 0.27
C SER A 63 -10.69 2.68 0.01
N PHE A 64 -10.48 1.87 1.04
CA PHE A 64 -9.91 0.52 0.92
C PHE A 64 -10.79 -0.38 0.06
N ALA A 65 -12.11 -0.43 0.33
CA ALA A 65 -13.06 -1.28 -0.39
C ALA A 65 -13.18 -0.92 -1.89
N ARG A 66 -13.05 0.37 -2.23
CA ARG A 66 -13.06 0.86 -3.62
C ARG A 66 -11.68 0.83 -4.27
N SER A 67 -10.66 0.35 -3.55
CA SER A 67 -9.26 0.37 -3.98
C SER A 67 -8.79 1.74 -4.47
N CYS A 68 -9.15 2.80 -3.75
CA CYS A 68 -8.64 4.13 -4.03
C CYS A 68 -7.10 4.12 -3.91
N ASN A 69 -6.36 4.59 -4.91
CA ASN A 69 -4.90 4.75 -4.83
C ASN A 69 -4.54 6.04 -4.08
N THR A 70 -5.23 7.12 -4.45
CA THR A 70 -4.95 8.47 -3.96
C THR A 70 -5.15 8.59 -2.45
N ALA A 71 -6.16 7.93 -1.87
CA ALA A 71 -6.37 7.89 -0.42
C ALA A 71 -5.19 7.31 0.37
N PHE A 72 -4.46 6.34 -0.20
CA PHE A 72 -3.26 5.79 0.45
C PHE A 72 -2.11 6.76 0.30
N ILE A 73 -1.83 7.22 -0.93
CA ILE A 73 -0.70 8.10 -1.23
C ILE A 73 -0.78 9.43 -0.44
N LYS A 74 -1.97 9.93 -0.12
CA LYS A 74 -2.11 11.11 0.72
C LYS A 74 -1.65 10.92 2.17
N LEU A 75 -1.61 9.68 2.66
CA LEU A 75 -1.31 9.35 4.06
C LEU A 75 0.11 8.81 4.26
N ILE A 76 0.82 8.40 3.19
CA ILE A 76 2.12 7.73 3.34
C ILE A 76 3.25 8.68 3.76
N ASP A 77 3.18 9.97 3.44
CA ASP A 77 4.23 10.94 3.84
C ASP A 77 4.34 11.03 5.37
N ASP A 78 3.20 10.90 6.05
CA ASP A 78 3.12 10.93 7.52
C ASP A 78 3.68 9.68 8.19
N THR A 79 4.05 8.64 7.44
CA THR A 79 4.76 7.48 7.99
C THR A 79 6.16 7.84 8.48
N LYS A 80 6.80 8.86 7.87
CA LYS A 80 8.12 9.42 8.19
C LYS A 80 9.21 8.36 8.38
N ASP A 81 9.12 7.27 7.64
CA ASP A 81 10.03 6.13 7.71
C ASP A 81 9.97 5.36 6.39
N ASP A 82 11.01 5.51 5.58
CA ASP A 82 11.11 4.84 4.27
C ASP A 82 11.12 3.30 4.40
N ALA A 83 11.49 2.79 5.58
CA ALA A 83 11.45 1.37 5.87
C ALA A 83 10.12 0.90 6.48
N ALA A 84 9.10 1.75 6.61
CA ALA A 84 7.84 1.38 7.25
C ALA A 84 7.10 0.25 6.52
N LEU A 85 6.98 0.33 5.19
CA LEU A 85 6.35 -0.71 4.39
C LEU A 85 7.12 -2.05 4.42
N PRO A 86 8.45 -2.09 4.19
CA PRO A 86 9.17 -3.36 4.26
C PRO A 86 9.18 -3.96 5.67
N LYS A 87 9.24 -3.14 6.73
CA LYS A 87 9.12 -3.62 8.12
C LYS A 87 7.77 -4.30 8.37
N ILE A 88 6.65 -3.66 8.06
CA ILE A 88 5.35 -4.30 8.28
C ILE A 88 5.15 -5.54 7.41
N ALA A 89 5.63 -5.48 6.15
CA ALA A 89 5.55 -6.61 5.23
C ALA A 89 6.28 -7.84 5.80
N ARG A 90 7.47 -7.63 6.38
CA ARG A 90 8.28 -8.69 7.00
C ARG A 90 7.74 -9.14 8.34
N ASP A 91 7.56 -8.21 9.27
CA ASP A 91 7.38 -8.53 10.69
C ASP A 91 5.93 -8.93 11.02
N VAL A 92 4.97 -8.44 10.23
CA VAL A 92 3.53 -8.74 10.43
C VAL A 92 3.00 -9.71 9.38
N PHE A 93 3.40 -9.56 8.11
CA PHE A 93 2.87 -10.37 7.01
C PHE A 93 3.83 -11.49 6.51
N GLY A 94 5.06 -11.52 7.00
CA GLY A 94 6.05 -12.55 6.64
C GLY A 94 6.67 -12.42 5.25
N ILE A 95 6.40 -11.35 4.50
CA ILE A 95 7.00 -11.10 3.18
C ILE A 95 8.44 -10.62 3.35
N GLY A 96 9.41 -11.23 2.65
CA GLY A 96 10.84 -10.96 2.82
C GLY A 96 11.52 -11.87 3.85
N LEU A 97 10.79 -12.86 4.36
CA LEU A 97 11.36 -14.01 5.09
C LEU A 97 11.64 -15.16 4.13
N ASP A 98 12.43 -16.12 4.61
CA ASP A 98 12.64 -17.42 3.97
C ASP A 98 11.52 -18.37 4.40
N TRP A 99 10.61 -18.70 3.47
CA TRP A 99 9.41 -19.48 3.76
C TRP A 99 9.69 -20.98 3.79
N LYS A 100 9.50 -21.58 4.97
CA LYS A 100 9.65 -23.02 5.18
C LYS A 100 8.34 -23.77 4.91
N THR A 101 7.89 -23.75 3.65
CA THR A 101 6.61 -24.35 3.23
C THR A 101 6.68 -25.86 2.95
N GLY A 102 7.88 -26.44 2.89
CA GLY A 102 8.10 -27.85 2.51
C GLY A 102 8.14 -28.12 1.00
N VAL A 103 7.98 -27.07 0.18
CA VAL A 103 8.11 -27.11 -1.28
C VAL A 103 8.93 -25.92 -1.78
N VAL A 104 9.42 -25.98 -3.02
CA VAL A 104 10.20 -24.88 -3.60
C VAL A 104 9.29 -23.68 -3.86
N THR A 105 9.63 -22.55 -3.25
CA THR A 105 8.96 -21.27 -3.38
C THR A 105 9.88 -20.19 -3.93
N THR A 106 9.25 -19.20 -4.55
CA THR A 106 9.86 -17.89 -4.76
C THR A 106 9.28 -16.96 -3.72
N ASP A 107 10.06 -16.65 -2.70
CA ASP A 107 9.58 -15.85 -1.58
C ASP A 107 9.52 -14.37 -1.97
N GLY A 108 8.44 -13.69 -1.55
CA GLY A 108 8.21 -12.29 -1.86
C GLY A 108 9.19 -11.36 -1.16
N SER A 109 9.34 -10.15 -1.69
CA SER A 109 10.20 -9.11 -1.11
C SER A 109 9.57 -7.73 -1.31
N VAL A 110 9.78 -6.84 -0.36
CA VAL A 110 9.48 -5.42 -0.46
C VAL A 110 10.79 -4.68 -0.15
N PRO A 111 11.43 -4.00 -1.12
CA PRO A 111 12.64 -3.23 -0.85
C PRO A 111 12.29 -1.87 -0.20
N GLU A 112 13.27 -1.28 0.47
CA GLU A 112 13.19 0.12 0.90
C GLU A 112 13.31 1.04 -0.32
N GLU A 113 12.42 2.02 -0.44
CA GLU A 113 12.40 2.98 -1.55
C GLU A 113 12.08 4.38 -1.04
N THR A 114 12.39 5.38 -1.87
CA THR A 114 12.12 6.80 -1.58
C THR A 114 11.42 7.48 -2.76
N GLY A 115 10.89 8.68 -2.52
CA GLY A 115 10.28 9.50 -3.57
C GLY A 115 9.05 8.87 -4.24
N GLY A 116 8.82 9.17 -5.52
CA GLY A 116 7.68 8.63 -6.28
C GLY A 116 7.67 7.10 -6.34
N VAL A 117 8.83 6.44 -6.28
CA VAL A 117 8.93 4.97 -6.29
C VAL A 117 8.34 4.40 -5.00
N ALA A 118 8.60 5.02 -3.85
CA ALA A 118 7.97 4.62 -2.59
C ALA A 118 6.44 4.69 -2.69
N ALA A 119 5.89 5.78 -3.25
CA ALA A 119 4.44 5.93 -3.40
C ALA A 119 3.80 4.85 -4.27
N ALA A 120 4.46 4.45 -5.36
CA ALA A 120 4.03 3.33 -6.19
C ALA A 120 4.01 2.01 -5.40
N GLN A 121 5.06 1.74 -4.62
CA GLN A 121 5.13 0.54 -3.79
C GLN A 121 4.03 0.43 -2.76
N TYR A 122 3.66 1.54 -2.09
CA TYR A 122 2.58 1.57 -1.11
C TYR A 122 1.20 1.19 -1.68
N ILE A 123 1.04 1.21 -3.01
CA ILE A 123 -0.15 0.73 -3.72
C ILE A 123 0.12 -0.51 -4.58
N GLY A 124 1.31 -1.11 -4.46
CA GLY A 124 1.74 -2.35 -5.10
C GLY A 124 2.15 -2.24 -6.56
N GLN A 125 2.61 -1.07 -7.00
CA GLN A 125 3.04 -0.76 -8.37
C GLN A 125 4.55 -0.57 -8.47
#